data_AF-A0A7Z8ZVA5-F1
#
_entry.id   AF-A0A7Z8ZVA5-F1
#
_cell.length_a   1.000
_cell.length_b   1.000
_cell.length_c   1.000
_cell.angle_alpha   90.00
_cell.angle_beta   90.00
_cell.angle_gamma   90.00
#
_symmetry.space_group_name_H-M   'P 1'
#
loop_
_entity.id
_entity.type
_entity.pdbx_description
1 polymer ?
#
loop_
_entity_poly.entity_id
_entity_poly.type
_entity_poly.pdbx_seq_one_letter_code
_entity_poly.pdbx_strand_id
1 'polypeptide(L)'
;MKKSTKAFIALMILIGGLLMVFSLNGKRTEEQQKKDLETSIAKLLVSDYEGVKEVKFTGWGRSRETGSWGTIVVINGENEIGFSFDGLSGLADISGRSYHPDTFKLVEKNSLEEMGPVKYRIKDIEKVSLEGVSITYSHEKRS
;
A
#
# COMPACT_ATOMS: atom_id res chain seq x y z
N MET A 1 -29.17 49.89 -7.96
CA MET A 1 -29.00 48.52 -7.42
C MET A 1 -28.50 47.49 -8.46
N LYS A 2 -27.69 47.86 -9.48
CA LYS A 2 -27.25 46.91 -10.55
C LYS A 2 -25.80 46.40 -10.44
N LYS A 3 -24.96 47.04 -9.61
CA LYS A 3 -23.53 46.70 -9.48
C LYS A 3 -23.26 45.58 -8.45
N SER A 4 -24.10 45.46 -7.42
CA SER A 4 -23.95 44.47 -6.33
C SER A 4 -24.33 43.05 -6.75
N THR A 5 -25.31 42.88 -7.65
CA THR A 5 -25.74 41.55 -8.13
C THR A 5 -24.65 40.83 -8.93
N LYS A 6 -23.90 41.56 -9.77
CA LYS A 6 -22.78 40.97 -10.54
C LYS A 6 -21.61 40.56 -9.65
N ALA A 7 -21.31 41.36 -8.61
CA ALA A 7 -20.29 41.03 -7.62
C ALA A 7 -20.67 39.80 -6.79
N PHE A 8 -21.95 39.67 -6.44
CA PHE A 8 -22.47 38.52 -5.70
C PHE A 8 -22.43 37.22 -6.53
N ILE A 9 -22.78 37.29 -7.83
CA ILE A 9 -22.68 36.14 -8.74
C ILE A 9 -21.21 35.71 -8.93
N ALA A 10 -20.29 36.66 -9.10
CA ALA A 10 -18.86 36.35 -9.21
C ALA A 10 -18.30 35.68 -7.95
N LEU A 11 -18.72 36.13 -6.77
CA LEU A 11 -18.34 35.54 -5.50
C LEU A 11 -18.86 34.10 -5.34
N MET A 12 -20.09 33.82 -5.78
CA MET A 12 -20.65 32.47 -5.75
C MET A 12 -19.94 31.49 -6.69
N ILE A 13 -19.48 31.95 -7.86
CA ILE A 13 -18.67 31.12 -8.78
C ILE A 13 -17.30 30.85 -8.18
N LEU A 14 -16.67 31.82 -7.52
CA LEU A 14 -15.39 31.62 -6.83
C LEU A 14 -15.49 30.62 -5.68
N ILE A 15 -16.51 30.75 -4.82
CA ILE A 15 -16.73 29.84 -3.69
C ILE A 15 -17.12 28.44 -4.20
N GLY A 16 -18.04 28.36 -5.16
CA GLY A 16 -18.49 27.09 -5.75
C GLY A 16 -17.37 26.37 -6.51
N GLY A 17 -16.57 27.10 -7.29
CA GLY A 17 -15.41 26.55 -8.00
C GLY A 17 -14.32 26.06 -7.04
N LEU A 18 -14.04 26.81 -5.96
CA LEU A 18 -13.06 26.40 -4.95
C LEU A 18 -13.52 25.13 -4.22
N LEU A 19 -14.80 25.03 -3.82
CA LEU A 19 -15.35 23.84 -3.16
C LEU A 19 -15.35 22.58 -4.03
N MET A 20 -15.60 22.70 -5.34
CA MET A 20 -15.54 21.56 -6.26
C MET A 20 -14.11 21.02 -6.43
N VAL A 21 -13.10 21.90 -6.51
CA VAL A 21 -11.69 21.49 -6.65
C VAL A 21 -11.20 20.76 -5.40
N PHE A 22 -11.64 21.15 -4.20
CA PHE A 22 -11.32 20.42 -2.97
C PHE A 22 -12.03 19.07 -2.85
N SER A 23 -13.25 18.93 -3.35
CA SER A 23 -14.02 17.66 -3.32
C SER A 23 -13.44 16.59 -4.26
N LEU A 24 -12.84 17.00 -5.38
CA LEU A 24 -12.20 16.09 -6.35
C LEU A 24 -10.78 15.65 -5.93
N ASN A 25 -10.11 16.37 -5.02
CA ASN A 25 -8.72 16.12 -4.64
C ASN A 25 -8.53 15.15 -3.45
N GLY A 26 -9.60 14.58 -2.89
CA GLY A 26 -9.52 13.85 -1.61
C GLY A 26 -9.34 12.33 -1.69
N LYS A 27 -9.53 11.69 -2.86
CA LYS A 27 -9.45 10.23 -2.99
C LYS A 27 -8.18 9.83 -3.73
N ARG A 28 -7.28 9.11 -3.05
CA ARG A 28 -6.15 8.46 -3.73
C ARG A 28 -6.72 7.52 -4.80
N THR A 29 -6.12 7.53 -5.98
CA THR A 29 -6.47 6.55 -7.02
C THR A 29 -6.13 5.15 -6.53
N GLU A 30 -6.83 4.14 -7.03
CA GLU A 30 -6.54 2.74 -6.68
C GLU A 30 -5.09 2.36 -7.00
N GLU A 31 -4.53 2.88 -8.09
CA GLU A 31 -3.12 2.70 -8.44
C GLU A 31 -2.18 3.32 -7.42
N GLN A 32 -2.48 4.52 -6.92
CA GLN A 32 -1.67 5.15 -5.87
C GLN A 32 -1.77 4.36 -4.57
N GLN A 33 -2.95 3.88 -4.21
CA GLN A 33 -3.14 3.03 -3.03
C GLN A 33 -2.34 1.74 -3.12
N LYS A 34 -2.36 1.07 -4.29
CA LYS A 34 -1.55 -0.12 -4.55
C LYS A 34 -0.05 0.17 -4.42
N LYS A 35 0.43 1.26 -5.02
CA LYS A 35 1.85 1.65 -4.94
C LYS A 35 2.29 1.99 -3.52
N ASP A 36 1.47 2.74 -2.78
CA ASP A 36 1.72 3.05 -1.38
C ASP A 36 1.78 1.75 -0.56
N LEU A 37 0.83 0.84 -0.78
CA LEU A 37 0.75 -0.43 -0.07
C LEU A 37 1.91 -1.37 -0.41
N GLU A 38 2.36 -1.41 -1.67
CA GLU A 38 3.59 -2.11 -2.06
C GLU A 38 4.81 -1.59 -1.26
N THR A 39 4.91 -0.28 -1.09
CA THR A 39 5.98 0.32 -0.28
C THR A 39 5.87 -0.11 1.18
N SER A 40 4.67 -0.07 1.76
CA SER A 40 4.43 -0.52 3.14
C SER A 40 4.71 -2.02 3.32
N ILE A 41 4.38 -2.86 2.34
CA ILE A 41 4.70 -4.30 2.37
C ILE A 41 6.22 -4.50 2.33
N ALA A 42 6.95 -3.77 1.48
CA ALA A 42 8.41 -3.86 1.45
C ALA A 42 9.03 -3.50 2.81
N LYS A 43 8.53 -2.45 3.46
CA LYS A 43 8.97 -2.07 4.82
C LYS A 43 8.64 -3.15 5.85
N LEU A 44 7.45 -3.75 5.77
CA LEU A 44 7.07 -4.86 6.63
C LEU A 44 8.05 -6.04 6.46
N LEU A 45 8.39 -6.40 5.22
CA LEU A 45 9.33 -7.49 4.95
C LEU A 45 10.73 -7.20 5.49
N VAL A 46 11.25 -5.98 5.29
CA VAL A 46 12.54 -5.56 5.85
C VAL A 46 12.50 -5.49 7.38
N SER A 47 11.35 -5.16 7.97
CA SER A 47 11.16 -5.15 9.42
C SER A 47 11.15 -6.55 10.03
N ASP A 48 10.54 -7.51 9.35
CA ASP A 48 10.26 -8.85 9.87
C ASP A 48 11.40 -9.82 9.59
N TYR A 49 12.09 -9.67 8.46
CA TYR A 49 13.06 -10.64 7.98
C TYR A 49 14.47 -10.07 7.85
N GLU A 50 15.45 -10.94 8.11
CA GLU A 50 16.85 -10.67 7.84
C GLU A 50 17.19 -10.87 6.35
N GLY A 51 18.21 -10.15 5.89
CA GLY A 51 18.79 -10.39 4.56
C GLY A 51 17.90 -10.01 3.37
N VAL A 52 16.82 -9.24 3.56
CA VAL A 52 16.00 -8.72 2.45
C VAL A 52 16.80 -7.71 1.63
N LYS A 53 17.07 -8.04 0.36
CA LYS A 53 17.84 -7.22 -0.60
C LYS A 53 17.03 -6.86 -1.84
N GLU A 54 16.15 -7.74 -2.29
CA GLU A 54 15.26 -7.52 -3.43
C GLU A 54 13.82 -7.86 -3.05
N VAL A 55 12.88 -6.99 -3.42
CA VAL A 55 11.44 -7.20 -3.26
C VAL A 55 10.75 -6.93 -4.59
N LYS A 56 10.06 -7.94 -5.14
CA LYS A 56 9.41 -7.87 -6.44
C LYS A 56 7.93 -8.21 -6.33
N PHE A 57 7.08 -7.25 -6.67
CA PHE A 57 5.64 -7.43 -6.72
C PHE A 57 5.22 -8.01 -8.07
N THR A 58 4.45 -9.09 -8.07
CA THR A 58 4.03 -9.76 -9.31
C THR A 58 2.77 -9.16 -9.93
N GLY A 59 1.94 -8.48 -9.13
CA GLY A 59 0.67 -7.91 -9.54
C GLY A 59 -0.36 -7.90 -8.41
N TRP A 60 -1.44 -7.16 -8.60
CA TRP A 60 -2.61 -7.17 -7.72
C TRP A 60 -3.74 -7.99 -8.33
N GLY A 61 -4.29 -8.92 -7.56
CA GLY A 61 -5.53 -9.62 -7.84
C GLY A 61 -6.67 -9.08 -6.98
N ARG A 62 -7.90 -9.13 -7.51
CA ARG A 62 -9.13 -8.86 -6.76
C ARG A 62 -10.06 -10.05 -6.87
N SER A 63 -10.44 -10.62 -5.74
CA SER A 63 -11.46 -11.66 -5.66
C SER A 63 -12.82 -11.07 -5.99
N ARG A 64 -13.55 -11.67 -6.94
CA ARG A 64 -14.90 -11.25 -7.32
C ARG A 64 -15.94 -11.64 -6.26
N GLU A 65 -15.72 -12.78 -5.60
CA GLU A 65 -16.66 -13.35 -4.62
C GLU A 65 -16.60 -12.61 -3.27
N THR A 66 -15.39 -12.31 -2.80
CA THR A 66 -15.18 -11.70 -1.47
C THR A 66 -14.89 -10.21 -1.55
N GLY A 67 -14.52 -9.69 -2.74
CA GLY A 67 -14.06 -8.31 -2.91
C GLY A 67 -12.64 -8.04 -2.38
N SER A 68 -11.99 -9.04 -1.76
CA SER A 68 -10.65 -8.92 -1.19
C SER A 68 -9.56 -8.76 -2.26
N TRP A 69 -8.45 -8.19 -1.85
CA TRP A 69 -7.26 -7.97 -2.67
C TRP A 69 -6.17 -8.95 -2.32
N GLY A 70 -5.33 -9.31 -3.29
CA GLY A 70 -4.17 -10.14 -3.06
C GLY A 70 -2.99 -9.71 -3.90
N THR A 71 -1.77 -9.94 -3.40
CA THR A 71 -0.52 -9.75 -4.13
C THR A 71 0.47 -10.85 -3.75
N ILE A 72 1.28 -11.26 -4.71
CA ILE A 72 2.40 -12.18 -4.48
C ILE A 72 3.69 -11.38 -4.58
N VAL A 73 4.56 -11.59 -3.60
CA VAL A 73 5.86 -10.92 -3.49
C VAL A 73 6.96 -11.95 -3.54
N VAL A 74 7.91 -11.74 -4.46
CA VAL A 74 9.14 -12.52 -4.57
C VAL A 74 10.27 -11.75 -3.88
N ILE A 75 10.96 -12.38 -2.95
CA ILE A 75 12.01 -11.79 -2.12
C ILE A 75 13.33 -12.49 -2.41
N ASN A 76 14.36 -11.70 -2.75
CA ASN A 76 15.69 -12.17 -3.15
C ASN A 76 15.66 -13.20 -4.31
N GLY A 77 14.63 -13.17 -5.16
CA GLY A 77 14.47 -14.10 -6.29
C GLY A 77 14.06 -15.54 -5.95
N GLU A 78 14.05 -15.91 -4.66
CA GLU A 78 13.88 -17.30 -4.23
C GLU A 78 12.67 -17.53 -3.32
N ASN A 79 12.31 -16.53 -2.52
CA ASN A 79 11.28 -16.66 -1.50
C ASN A 79 9.97 -16.04 -1.99
N GLU A 80 8.88 -16.79 -1.93
CA GLU A 80 7.56 -16.30 -2.33
C GLU A 80 6.62 -16.22 -1.14
N ILE A 81 5.96 -15.08 -0.99
CA ILE A 81 4.93 -14.84 0.02
C ILE A 81 3.71 -14.15 -0.61
N GLY A 82 2.54 -14.71 -0.34
CA GLY A 82 1.24 -14.14 -0.68
C GLY A 82 0.69 -13.31 0.47
N PHE A 83 0.16 -12.13 0.15
CA PHE A 83 -0.60 -11.30 1.08
C PHE A 83 -2.04 -11.19 0.62
N SER A 84 -2.98 -11.30 1.56
CA SER A 84 -4.40 -11.03 1.36
C SER A 84 -4.83 -9.81 2.18
N PHE A 85 -5.68 -8.99 1.59
CA PHE A 85 -6.20 -7.77 2.20
C PHE A 85 -7.70 -7.62 2.02
N ASP A 86 -8.39 -7.11 3.04
CA ASP A 86 -9.81 -6.77 2.95
C ASP A 86 -10.03 -5.47 2.15
N GLY A 87 -9.01 -4.61 2.09
CA GLY A 87 -8.99 -3.33 1.39
C GLY A 87 -7.57 -2.87 1.04
N LEU A 88 -7.46 -1.76 0.31
CA LEU A 88 -6.18 -1.16 -0.09
C LEU A 88 -5.79 0.04 0.79
N SER A 89 -6.37 0.17 2.00
CA SER A 89 -6.16 1.37 2.82
C SER A 89 -4.81 1.37 3.55
N GLY A 90 -4.21 0.19 3.74
CA GLY A 90 -2.90 0.03 4.37
C GLY A 90 -2.68 -1.35 4.95
N LEU A 91 -1.58 -1.52 5.70
CA LEU A 91 -1.24 -2.78 6.37
C LEU A 91 -2.26 -3.23 7.42
N ALA A 92 -3.14 -2.32 7.88
CA ALA A 92 -4.20 -2.67 8.82
C ALA A 92 -5.24 -3.61 8.21
N ASP A 93 -5.36 -3.60 6.87
CA ASP A 93 -6.31 -4.42 6.13
C ASP A 93 -5.77 -5.82 5.81
N ILE A 94 -4.55 -6.18 6.26
CA ILE A 94 -4.01 -7.53 6.06
C ILE A 94 -4.93 -8.54 6.74
N SER A 95 -5.53 -9.42 5.94
CA SER A 95 -6.35 -10.53 6.43
C SER A 95 -5.64 -11.88 6.34
N GLY A 96 -4.51 -11.98 5.62
CA GLY A 96 -3.73 -13.19 5.58
C GLY A 96 -2.33 -13.04 5.01
N ARG A 97 -1.43 -13.92 5.44
CA ARG A 97 -0.11 -14.18 4.83
C ARG A 97 0.02 -15.67 4.57
N SER A 98 0.52 -16.06 3.41
CA SER A 98 0.76 -17.46 3.05
C SER A 98 2.08 -17.60 2.33
N TYR A 99 2.81 -18.67 2.63
CA TYR A 99 4.04 -19.05 1.95
C TYR A 99 4.21 -20.57 2.06
N HIS A 100 5.01 -21.15 1.17
CA HIS A 100 5.28 -22.58 1.22
C HIS A 100 6.46 -22.84 2.18
N PRO A 101 6.29 -23.65 3.25
CA PRO A 101 7.31 -23.81 4.29
C PRO A 101 8.62 -24.42 3.76
N ASP A 102 8.54 -25.27 2.74
CA ASP A 102 9.74 -25.90 2.19
C ASP A 102 10.56 -24.98 1.29
N THR A 103 10.00 -23.91 0.76
CA THR A 103 10.71 -22.98 -0.16
C THR A 103 11.00 -21.62 0.46
N PHE A 104 10.24 -21.22 1.49
CA PHE A 104 10.48 -19.97 2.19
C PHE A 104 11.58 -20.16 3.25
N LYS A 105 12.71 -19.48 3.05
CA LYS A 105 13.96 -19.64 3.82
C LYS A 105 14.45 -18.36 4.51
N LEU A 106 13.68 -17.27 4.46
CA LEU A 106 14.05 -16.06 5.18
C LEU A 106 13.98 -16.27 6.69
N VAL A 107 14.99 -15.75 7.39
CA VAL A 107 15.09 -15.80 8.84
C VAL A 107 14.32 -14.62 9.43
N GLU A 108 13.41 -14.89 10.35
CA GLU A 108 12.69 -13.86 11.11
C GLU A 108 13.63 -13.19 12.11
N LYS A 109 13.62 -11.85 12.16
CA LYS A 109 14.45 -11.06 13.09
C LYS A 109 14.06 -11.30 14.56
N ASN A 110 12.76 -11.44 14.80
CA ASN A 110 12.19 -11.84 16.08
C ASN A 110 11.03 -12.79 15.76
N SER A 111 10.68 -13.67 16.69
CA SER A 111 9.53 -14.57 16.48
C SER A 111 8.25 -13.75 16.25
N LEU A 112 7.35 -14.22 15.37
CA LEU A 112 6.08 -13.53 15.12
C LEU A 112 5.24 -13.31 16.39
N GLU A 113 5.37 -14.19 17.38
CA GLU A 113 4.71 -14.05 18.69
C GLU A 113 5.25 -12.84 19.47
N GLU A 114 6.57 -12.63 19.46
CA GLU A 114 7.23 -11.49 20.11
C GLU A 114 6.94 -10.17 19.39
N MET A 115 6.89 -10.18 18.05
CA MET A 115 6.59 -8.98 17.27
C MET A 115 5.14 -8.50 17.45
N GLY A 116 4.23 -9.44 17.72
CA GLY A 116 2.80 -9.18 17.81
C GLY A 116 2.15 -8.79 16.46
N PRO A 117 0.82 -8.61 16.46
CA PRO A 117 0.05 -8.33 15.24
C PRO A 117 0.50 -7.06 14.50
N VAL A 118 0.60 -7.14 13.16
CA VAL A 118 1.03 -6.03 12.28
C VAL A 118 0.29 -4.73 12.58
N LYS A 119 -1.02 -4.79 12.84
CA LYS A 119 -1.86 -3.62 13.14
C LYS A 119 -1.36 -2.75 14.30
N TYR A 120 -0.64 -3.32 15.26
CA TYR A 120 -0.11 -2.58 16.41
C TYR A 120 1.24 -1.92 16.16
N ARG A 121 1.95 -2.34 15.11
CA ARG A 121 3.33 -1.90 14.79
C ARG A 121 3.46 -1.16 13.46
N ILE A 122 2.33 -0.81 12.81
CA ILE A 122 2.31 -0.06 11.54
C ILE A 122 3.16 1.22 11.61
N LYS A 123 3.05 1.99 12.70
CA LYS A 123 3.82 3.25 12.85
C LYS A 123 5.33 3.04 12.87
N ASP A 124 5.79 1.89 13.34
CA ASP A 124 7.22 1.58 13.40
C ASP A 124 7.69 0.96 12.09
N ILE A 125 6.88 0.09 11.48
CA ILE A 125 7.10 -0.41 10.12
C ILE A 125 7.24 0.76 9.14
N GLU A 126 6.39 1.79 9.22
CA GLU A 126 6.45 2.93 8.30
C GLU A 126 7.73 3.77 8.42
N LYS A 127 8.47 3.65 9.53
CA LYS A 127 9.77 4.32 9.72
C LYS A 127 10.94 3.49 9.22
N VAL A 128 10.74 2.22 8.85
CA VAL A 128 11.79 1.35 8.36
C VAL A 128 12.37 1.91 7.06
N SER A 129 13.69 2.03 7.03
CA SER A 129 14.42 2.44 5.82
C SER A 129 14.42 1.31 4.79
N LEU A 130 14.23 1.67 3.54
CA LEU A 130 14.36 0.78 2.38
C LEU A 130 15.69 1.02 1.64
N GLU A 131 16.62 1.76 2.25
CA GLU A 131 17.94 2.01 1.68
C GLU A 131 18.69 0.68 1.44
N GLY A 132 19.25 0.53 0.24
CA GLY A 132 19.94 -0.69 -0.16
C GLY A 132 19.03 -1.86 -0.56
N VAL A 133 17.71 -1.68 -0.52
CA VAL A 133 16.73 -2.68 -0.99
C VAL A 133 16.24 -2.31 -2.38
N SER A 134 16.41 -3.21 -3.34
CA SER A 134 15.88 -3.07 -4.69
C SER A 134 14.39 -3.44 -4.68
N ILE A 135 13.53 -2.54 -5.13
CA ILE A 135 12.08 -2.76 -5.17
C ILE A 135 11.59 -2.67 -6.61
N THR A 136 10.95 -3.73 -7.10
CA THR A 136 10.24 -3.75 -8.38
C THR A 136 8.74 -3.69 -8.11
N TYR A 137 8.13 -2.55 -8.39
CA TYR A 137 6.70 -2.34 -8.18
C TYR A 137 5.87 -3.02 -9.27
N SER A 138 4.61 -3.41 -8.98
CA SER A 138 3.82 -4.16 -9.96
C SER A 138 3.46 -3.33 -11.20
N HIS A 139 3.29 -2.01 -11.03
CA HIS A 139 2.97 -1.09 -12.12
C HIS A 139 4.13 -0.86 -13.10
N GLU A 140 5.35 -1.25 -12.76
CA GLU A 140 6.53 -1.08 -13.62
C GLU A 140 6.63 -2.17 -14.71
N LYS A 141 5.84 -3.25 -14.60
CA LYS A 141 5.62 -4.18 -15.71
C LYS A 141 4.71 -3.53 -16.76
N ARG A 142 5.28 -2.64 -17.58
CA ARG A 142 4.73 -2.36 -18.92
C ARG A 142 5.15 -3.49 -19.86
N SER A 143 4.16 -4.02 -20.58
CA SER A 143 4.32 -4.97 -21.69
C SER A 143 5.34 -4.49 -22.73
#